data_AF-A0A951MGI8-F1
#
_entry.id   AF-A0A951MGI8-F1
#
_cell.length_a   1.000
_cell.length_b   1.000
_cell.length_c   1.000
_cell.angle_alpha   90.00
_cell.angle_beta   90.00
_cell.angle_gamma   90.00
#
_symmetry.space_group_name_H-M   'P 1'
#
loop_
_entity.id
_entity.type
_entity.pdbx_description
1 polymer ?
#
loop_
_entity_poly.entity_id
_entity_poly.type
_entity_poly.pdbx_seq_one_letter_code
_entity_poly.pdbx_strand_id
1 'polypeptide(L)'
;MSDATPTNPQGRYDSGTDAGPAQYAGATDQPRANPAGDPPRGREPRVEVLTLVCETCGKDYFFEDDPPPDDMTCEKCGGTVFRSFHASVGDEAADDFRDSTERDLDPDDPEGDVMPGDVMDLNNI
;
A
#
# COMPACT_ATOMS: atom_id res chain seq x y z
N MET A 1 -3.40 -53.44 -11.62
CA MET A 1 -2.74 -52.68 -12.69
C MET A 1 -3.83 -52.26 -13.67
N SER A 2 -4.04 -50.95 -13.79
CA SER A 2 -4.59 -50.20 -14.94
C SER A 2 -5.29 -48.95 -14.42
N ASP A 3 -4.56 -47.85 -14.52
CA ASP A 3 -4.93 -46.45 -14.38
C ASP A 3 -6.19 -46.05 -15.15
N ALA A 4 -6.97 -45.15 -14.55
CA ALA A 4 -7.80 -44.20 -15.29
C ALA A 4 -7.91 -42.88 -14.49
N THR A 5 -6.91 -42.01 -14.66
CA THR A 5 -7.00 -40.56 -14.42
C THR A 5 -7.79 -39.90 -15.58
N PRO A 6 -8.21 -38.62 -15.50
CA PRO A 6 -9.56 -38.19 -15.81
C PRO A 6 -9.69 -37.58 -17.21
N THR A 7 -10.91 -37.57 -17.73
CA THR A 7 -11.32 -36.81 -18.91
C THR A 7 -11.21 -35.30 -18.64
N ASN A 8 -10.16 -34.68 -19.18
CA ASN A 8 -10.11 -33.24 -19.42
C ASN A 8 -10.00 -33.02 -20.94
N PRO A 9 -11.08 -32.67 -21.65
CA PRO A 9 -10.99 -32.34 -23.06
C PRO A 9 -10.31 -30.97 -23.23
N GLN A 10 -9.02 -31.03 -23.58
CA GLN A 10 -8.28 -29.90 -24.09
C GLN A 10 -8.93 -29.33 -25.36
N GLY A 11 -9.12 -28.02 -25.36
CA GLY A 11 -8.54 -27.15 -26.39
C GLY A 11 -9.21 -27.16 -27.77
N ARG A 12 -10.13 -26.21 -27.98
CA ARG A 12 -10.26 -25.47 -29.24
C ARG A 12 -10.67 -24.03 -28.93
N TYR A 13 -9.70 -23.16 -28.75
CA TYR A 13 -9.87 -21.72 -28.95
C TYR A 13 -9.52 -21.45 -30.42
N ASP A 14 -10.51 -21.01 -31.19
CA ASP A 14 -10.31 -20.63 -32.58
C ASP A 14 -9.36 -19.43 -32.64
N SER A 15 -8.11 -19.71 -33.04
CA SER A 15 -7.08 -18.71 -33.27
C SER A 15 -7.32 -18.04 -34.62
N GLY A 16 -8.35 -17.20 -34.69
CA GLY A 16 -8.56 -16.26 -35.79
C GLY A 16 -7.53 -15.15 -35.72
N THR A 17 -6.33 -15.42 -36.24
CA THR A 17 -5.29 -14.42 -36.46
C THR A 17 -5.54 -13.74 -37.80
N ASP A 18 -6.34 -12.67 -37.78
CA ASP A 18 -6.37 -11.68 -38.86
C ASP A 18 -5.81 -10.36 -38.31
N ALA A 19 -4.49 -10.25 -38.41
CA ALA A 19 -3.74 -9.05 -38.08
C ALA A 19 -3.92 -8.01 -39.21
N GLY A 20 -4.98 -7.20 -39.11
CA GLY A 20 -5.12 -5.95 -39.85
C GLY A 20 -4.43 -4.79 -39.12
N PRO A 21 -3.83 -3.82 -39.82
CA PRO A 21 -3.06 -2.76 -39.18
C PRO A 21 -3.98 -1.84 -38.38
N ALA A 22 -3.62 -1.66 -37.09
CA ALA A 22 -4.25 -0.76 -36.16
C ALA A 22 -4.25 0.69 -36.70
N GLN A 23 -5.45 1.25 -36.87
CA GLN A 23 -5.65 2.70 -36.93
C GLN A 23 -6.55 3.09 -35.76
N TYR A 24 -5.95 3.13 -34.56
CA TYR A 24 -6.53 3.82 -33.41
C TYR A 24 -6.45 5.32 -33.67
N ALA A 25 -7.46 5.87 -34.35
CA ALA A 25 -7.67 7.30 -34.43
C ALA A 25 -8.44 7.74 -33.18
N GLY A 26 -7.78 8.54 -32.33
CA GLY A 26 -8.44 9.43 -31.37
C GLY A 26 -8.69 8.87 -29.98
N ALA A 27 -7.63 8.59 -29.22
CA ALA A 27 -7.70 8.41 -27.77
C ALA A 27 -6.58 9.18 -27.06
N THR A 28 -6.41 10.47 -27.35
CA THR A 28 -5.53 11.33 -26.54
C THR A 28 -5.99 12.78 -26.60
N ASP A 29 -6.94 13.16 -25.75
CA ASP A 29 -6.86 14.43 -25.03
C ASP A 29 -7.78 14.35 -23.80
N GLN A 30 -7.35 13.60 -22.78
CA GLN A 30 -7.79 13.91 -21.43
C GLN A 30 -6.75 14.86 -20.84
N PRO A 31 -7.13 16.02 -20.29
CA PRO A 31 -6.19 16.84 -19.54
C PRO A 31 -5.69 16.02 -18.35
N ARG A 32 -4.39 15.67 -18.36
CA ARG A 32 -3.67 15.07 -17.23
C ARG A 32 -3.43 16.11 -16.11
N ALA A 33 -4.45 16.90 -15.78
CA ALA A 33 -4.41 17.71 -14.58
C ALA A 33 -4.65 16.75 -13.42
N ASN A 34 -3.57 16.15 -12.89
CA ASN A 34 -3.62 15.52 -11.59
C ASN A 34 -3.83 16.65 -10.57
N PRO A 35 -4.92 16.67 -9.79
CA PRO A 35 -5.16 17.70 -8.78
C PRO A 35 -4.28 17.52 -7.52
N ALA A 36 -3.21 16.72 -7.59
CA ALA A 36 -2.13 16.72 -6.60
C ALA A 36 -1.32 18.03 -6.71
N GLY A 37 -2.02 19.14 -6.45
CA GLY A 37 -1.46 20.47 -6.32
C GLY A 37 -0.75 20.58 -4.98
N ASP A 38 0.46 21.14 -5.07
CA ASP A 38 1.39 21.49 -3.99
C ASP A 38 1.94 20.32 -3.14
N PRO A 39 3.28 20.22 -2.95
CA PRO A 39 3.82 19.39 -1.89
C PRO A 39 3.33 19.91 -0.53
N PRO A 40 2.95 19.04 0.43
CA PRO A 40 2.45 19.47 1.73
C PRO A 40 3.51 20.32 2.44
N ARG A 41 3.17 21.59 2.68
CA ARG A 41 3.98 22.53 3.44
C ARG A 41 3.69 22.29 4.93
N GLY A 42 4.51 21.46 5.57
CA GLY A 42 4.42 21.25 7.02
C GLY A 42 4.64 19.81 7.48
N ARG A 43 5.41 19.00 6.75
CA ARG A 43 5.68 17.61 7.16
C ARG A 43 6.53 17.61 8.43
N GLU A 44 5.99 17.07 9.52
CA GLU A 44 6.78 16.77 10.72
C GLU A 44 7.98 15.88 10.34
N PRO A 45 9.13 16.01 11.04
CA PRO A 45 10.30 15.20 10.74
C PRO A 45 9.93 13.72 10.93
N ARG A 46 10.07 12.95 9.85
CA ARG A 46 9.85 11.50 9.87
C ARG A 46 10.89 10.88 10.79
N VAL A 47 10.42 10.15 11.80
CA VAL A 47 11.31 9.35 12.65
C VAL A 47 11.73 8.13 11.82
N GLU A 48 13.00 8.05 11.48
CA GLU A 48 13.58 6.88 10.81
C GLU A 48 14.17 5.97 11.89
N VAL A 49 13.64 4.76 12.00
CA VAL A 49 14.16 3.75 12.92
C VAL A 49 15.03 2.79 12.14
N LEU A 50 16.31 2.71 12.50
CA LEU A 50 17.23 1.71 12.01
C LEU A 50 17.18 0.48 12.93
N THR A 51 16.81 -0.66 12.34
CA THR A 51 16.83 -1.95 13.01
C THR A 51 18.00 -2.78 12.49
N LEU A 52 18.88 -3.22 13.39
CA LEU A 52 19.93 -4.18 13.08
C LEU A 52 19.57 -5.56 13.63
N VAL A 53 19.70 -6.59 12.81
CA VAL A 53 19.48 -7.98 13.20
C VAL A 53 20.77 -8.77 13.04
N CYS A 54 21.26 -9.37 14.13
CA CYS A 54 22.42 -10.25 14.07
C CYS A 54 22.10 -11.52 13.29
N GLU A 55 22.85 -11.80 12.23
CA GLU A 55 22.58 -12.97 11.38
C GLU A 55 22.89 -14.30 12.08
N THR A 56 23.79 -14.29 13.07
CA THR A 56 24.21 -15.51 13.77
C THR A 56 23.18 -16.00 14.79
N CYS A 57 22.55 -15.09 15.53
CA CYS A 57 21.66 -15.46 16.66
C CYS A 57 20.27 -14.82 16.62
N GLY A 58 20.00 -13.99 15.60
CA GLY A 58 18.73 -13.31 15.39
C GLY A 58 18.39 -12.21 16.40
N LYS A 59 19.37 -11.72 17.18
CA LYS A 59 19.12 -10.63 18.13
C LYS A 59 18.95 -9.31 17.38
N ASP A 60 17.90 -8.60 17.73
CA ASP A 60 17.48 -7.30 17.23
C ASP A 60 18.03 -6.15 18.09
N TYR A 61 18.34 -5.04 17.42
CA TYR A 61 18.80 -3.79 17.99
C TYR A 61 18.11 -2.64 17.24
N PHE A 62 17.65 -1.64 17.98
CA PHE A 62 16.89 -0.51 17.43
C PHE A 62 17.63 0.81 17.71
N PHE A 63 17.71 1.65 16.69
CA PHE A 63 18.39 2.93 16.71
C PHE A 63 17.45 3.99 16.12
N GLU A 64 16.98 4.92 16.95
CA GLU A 64 16.02 5.97 16.57
C GLU A 64 16.71 7.32 16.33
N ASP A 65 17.62 7.72 17.24
CA ASP A 65 18.29 9.03 17.18
C ASP A 65 19.74 8.94 16.68
N ASP A 66 20.50 7.96 17.18
CA ASP A 66 21.94 7.84 16.93
C ASP A 66 22.27 6.59 16.11
N PRO A 67 23.19 6.68 15.13
CA PRO A 67 23.63 5.52 14.38
C PRO A 67 24.41 4.52 15.26
N PRO A 68 24.39 3.23 14.92
CA PRO A 68 25.16 2.20 15.60
C PRO A 68 26.67 2.47 15.47
N PRO A 69 27.48 2.07 16.47
CA PRO A 69 28.94 2.11 16.38
C PRO A 69 29.47 1.22 15.25
N ASP A 70 30.51 1.67 14.54
CA ASP A 70 31.14 0.91 13.45
C ASP A 70 31.75 -0.42 13.90
N ASP A 71 32.11 -0.54 15.18
CA ASP A 71 32.71 -1.72 15.82
C ASP A 71 31.71 -2.51 16.68
N MET A 72 30.41 -2.30 16.46
CA MET A 72 29.35 -3.00 17.17
C MET A 72 29.49 -4.53 17.05
N THR A 73 29.34 -5.22 18.18
CA THR A 73 29.31 -6.67 18.25
C THR A 73 28.05 -7.16 18.94
N CYS A 74 27.57 -8.33 18.54
CA CYS A 74 26.36 -8.88 19.13
C CYS A 74 26.67 -9.38 20.55
N GLU A 75 26.09 -8.75 21.56
CA GLU A 75 26.23 -9.12 22.97
C GLU A 75 25.87 -10.58 23.27
N LYS A 76 25.04 -11.22 22.44
CA LYS A 76 24.58 -12.59 22.65
C LYS A 76 25.54 -13.66 22.11
N CYS A 77 26.17 -13.41 20.97
CA CYS A 77 26.98 -14.42 20.27
C CYS A 77 28.38 -13.94 19.84
N GLY A 78 28.71 -12.67 20.03
CA GLY A 78 29.96 -12.05 19.60
C GLY A 78 30.06 -11.82 18.09
N GLY A 79 29.00 -12.06 17.32
CA GLY A 79 29.00 -11.85 15.87
C GLY A 79 29.10 -10.38 15.48
N THR A 80 29.70 -10.10 14.33
CA THR A 80 29.87 -8.75 13.75
C THR A 80 29.04 -8.52 12.49
N VAL A 81 28.31 -9.55 12.04
CA VAL A 81 27.49 -9.49 10.83
C VAL A 81 26.05 -9.17 11.21
N PHE A 82 25.56 -8.05 10.68
CA PHE A 82 24.21 -7.54 10.92
C PHE A 82 23.52 -7.23 9.60
N ARG A 83 22.22 -7.52 9.55
CA ARG A 83 21.33 -7.06 8.50
C ARG A 83 20.60 -5.80 8.97
N SER A 84 20.66 -4.75 8.17
CA SER A 84 20.01 -3.48 8.47
C SER A 84 18.64 -3.36 7.79
N PHE A 85 17.71 -2.70 8.48
CA PHE A 85 16.41 -2.32 7.96
C PHE A 85 16.11 -0.89 8.37
N HIS A 86 15.69 -0.08 7.41
CA HIS A 86 15.24 1.28 7.68
C HIS A 86 13.72 1.29 7.63
N ALA A 87 13.09 1.67 8.73
CA ALA A 87 11.65 1.88 8.80
C ALA A 87 11.38 3.38 9.00
N SER A 88 10.69 4.00 8.06
CA SER A 88 10.15 5.35 8.25
C SER A 88 8.80 5.24 8.97
N VAL A 89 8.64 5.93 10.09
CA VAL A 89 7.32 6.09 10.73
C VAL A 89 6.49 7.06 9.89
N GLY A 90 5.31 6.60 9.42
CA GLY A 90 4.40 7.34 8.54
C GLY A 90 4.51 6.92 7.07
N ASP A 91 3.49 6.23 6.55
CA ASP A 91 3.37 5.85 5.14
C ASP A 91 2.49 6.88 4.44
N GLU A 92 3.04 7.55 3.43
CA GLU A 92 2.35 8.64 2.74
C GLU A 92 1.12 8.17 1.99
N ALA A 93 1.14 6.93 1.47
CA ALA A 93 -0.03 6.37 0.83
C ALA A 93 -1.14 6.08 1.85
N ALA A 94 -0.77 5.64 3.06
CA ALA A 94 -1.72 5.40 4.14
C ALA A 94 -2.26 6.71 4.73
N ASP A 95 -1.43 7.74 4.83
CA ASP A 95 -1.81 9.05 5.34
C ASP A 95 -2.74 9.76 4.34
N ASP A 96 -2.40 9.79 3.04
CA ASP A 96 -3.26 10.32 1.99
C ASP A 96 -4.60 9.58 1.90
N PHE A 97 -4.59 8.25 2.07
CA PHE A 97 -5.82 7.46 2.10
C PHE A 97 -6.69 7.82 3.30
N ARG A 98 -6.09 7.99 4.48
CA ARG A 98 -6.83 8.44 5.67
C ARG A 98 -7.41 9.83 5.42
N ASP A 99 -6.61 10.80 5.03
CA ASP A 99 -7.07 12.18 4.78
C ASP A 99 -8.20 12.25 3.74
N SER A 100 -8.19 11.38 2.73
CA SER A 100 -9.22 11.37 1.67
C SER A 100 -10.46 10.54 2.00
N THR A 101 -10.40 9.63 2.96
CA THR A 101 -11.52 8.72 3.30
C THR A 101 -12.05 8.86 4.71
N GLU A 102 -11.34 9.59 5.57
CA GLU A 102 -11.78 9.93 6.89
C GLU A 102 -13.08 10.72 6.76
N ARG A 103 -14.16 10.10 7.26
CA ARG A 103 -15.47 10.73 7.30
C ARG A 103 -15.42 11.85 8.32
N ASP A 104 -16.02 12.99 7.97
CA ASP A 104 -16.31 14.00 8.97
C ASP A 104 -17.22 13.39 10.04
N LEU A 105 -16.80 13.49 11.29
CA LEU A 105 -17.53 13.05 12.47
C LEU A 105 -18.01 14.24 13.29
N ASP A 106 -17.84 15.47 12.79
CA ASP A 106 -18.34 16.66 13.43
C ASP A 106 -19.88 16.58 13.51
N PRO A 107 -20.45 16.50 14.73
CA PRO A 107 -21.89 16.44 14.90
C PRO A 107 -22.61 17.73 14.48
N ASP A 108 -21.87 18.82 14.26
CA ASP A 108 -22.40 20.10 13.78
C ASP A 108 -22.20 20.28 12.25
N ASP A 109 -21.70 19.27 11.53
CA ASP A 109 -21.56 19.31 10.07
C ASP A 109 -22.93 19.15 9.37
N PRO A 110 -23.40 20.17 8.62
CA PRO A 110 -24.66 20.12 7.89
C PRO A 110 -24.68 19.07 6.77
N GLU A 111 -23.53 18.54 6.32
CA GLU A 111 -23.48 17.44 5.35
C GLU A 111 -23.82 16.07 5.99
N GLY A 112 -23.72 15.95 7.32
CA GLY A 112 -24.11 14.77 8.11
C GLY A 112 -25.56 14.79 8.62
N ASP A 113 -26.29 15.89 8.42
CA ASP A 113 -27.66 16.06 8.90
C ASP A 113 -28.64 15.20 8.07
N VAL A 114 -29.05 14.07 8.66
CA VAL A 114 -30.15 13.27 8.12
C VAL A 114 -31.48 14.00 8.31
N MET A 115 -32.24 14.20 7.24
CA MET A 115 -33.55 14.82 7.35
C MET A 115 -34.56 13.79 7.91
N PRO A 116 -35.59 14.23 8.65
CA PRO A 116 -36.63 13.34 9.16
C PRO A 116 -37.34 12.49 8.08
N GLY A 117 -37.28 12.90 6.81
CA GLY A 117 -37.78 12.14 5.67
C GLY A 117 -36.91 10.93 5.30
N ASP A 118 -35.59 11.02 5.47
CA ASP A 118 -34.62 9.98 5.07
C ASP A 118 -34.70 8.74 5.97
N VAL A 119 -35.19 8.91 7.20
CA VAL A 119 -35.41 7.82 8.18
C VAL A 119 -36.65 6.99 7.83
N MET A 120 -37.62 7.57 7.12
CA MET A 120 -38.91 6.92 6.83
C MET A 120 -38.80 5.85 5.75
N ASP A 121 -37.79 5.93 4.87
CA ASP A 121 -37.56 4.95 3.79
C ASP A 121 -37.05 3.59 4.31
N LEU A 122 -36.57 3.51 5.56
CA LEU A 122 -36.07 2.29 6.18
C LEU A 122 -37.17 1.35 6.73
N ASN A 123 -38.40 1.85 6.87
CA ASN A 123 -39.52 1.11 7.47
C ASN A 123 -40.43 0.41 6.44
N ASN A 124 -40.01 0.33 5.17
CA ASN A 124 -40.81 -0.27 4.09
C ASN A 124 -40.14 -1.49 3.42
N ILE A 125 -39.32 -2.23 4.17
CA ILE A 125 -38.79 -3.56 3.79
C ILE A 125 -39.66 -4.68 4.38
#